data_AF-A0A9W8LTK3-F1
#
_entry.id   AF-A0A9W8LTK3-F1
#
_cell.length_a   1.000
_cell.length_b   1.000
_cell.length_c   1.000
_cell.angle_alpha   90.00
_cell.angle_beta   90.00
_cell.angle_gamma   90.00
#
_symmetry.space_group_name_H-M   'P 1'
#
loop_
_entity.id
_entity.type
_entity.pdbx_description
1 polymer ?
#
loop_
_entity_poly.entity_id
_entity_poly.type
_entity_poly.pdbx_seq_one_letter_code
_entity_poly.pdbx_strand_id
1 'polypeptide(L)'
;MITVKCMYLKPGGGRIPNYHEIGYEAFGKIGYYMISSFNVVNIIGSIGIYAILASNNTADLFSQVNIHISPRVLMIASTAIMCIPALLAKTLAETFIVSLIGTATSVIVTVIIIVMACLYPIRDGNMKVGDSVTHTGAISHFGVIPGGFAMALSSVTFAYLGTTIVPHIEGGMRRPEKFSGIFGSALAAIAAIYVVMAATGYWAYGDRTLSPITLNFPKRK
;
A
#
# COMPACT_ATOMS: atom_id res chain seq x y z
N MET A 1 -10.76 -2.99 -14.91
CA MET A 1 -11.39 -3.21 -16.23
C MET A 1 -12.92 -3.26 -16.15
N ILE A 2 -13.50 -4.03 -15.22
CA ILE A 2 -14.97 -4.09 -15.04
C ILE A 2 -15.53 -2.72 -14.63
N THR A 3 -14.92 -2.04 -13.66
CA THR A 3 -15.37 -0.71 -13.20
C THR A 3 -15.47 0.31 -14.33
N VAL A 4 -14.51 0.33 -15.25
CA VAL A 4 -14.50 1.21 -16.43
C VAL A 4 -15.68 0.88 -17.34
N LYS A 5 -15.90 -0.40 -17.65
CA LYS A 5 -17.05 -0.83 -18.44
C LYS A 5 -18.37 -0.39 -17.78
N CYS A 6 -18.48 -0.51 -16.46
CA CYS A 6 -19.66 -0.07 -15.70
C CYS A 6 -19.89 1.45 -15.79
N MET A 7 -18.85 2.28 -15.91
CA MET A 7 -19.01 3.73 -16.06
C MET A 7 -19.68 4.16 -17.37
N TYR A 8 -19.56 3.33 -18.41
CA TYR A 8 -20.14 3.59 -19.73
C TYR A 8 -21.51 2.91 -19.93
N LEU A 9 -22.01 2.16 -18.95
CA LEU A 9 -23.29 1.43 -19.00
C LEU A 9 -24.48 2.27 -18.51
N LYS A 10 -24.42 3.61 -18.61
CA LYS A 10 -25.49 4.49 -18.13
C LYS A 10 -26.75 4.37 -19.01
N PRO A 11 -27.94 4.11 -18.42
CA PRO A 11 -29.21 4.16 -19.16
C PRO A 11 -29.45 5.58 -19.71
N GLY A 12 -29.62 5.72 -21.03
CA GLY A 12 -29.81 7.02 -21.68
C GLY A 12 -28.54 7.69 -22.21
N GLY A 13 -27.38 7.04 -22.09
CA GLY A 13 -26.11 7.53 -22.64
C GLY A 13 -25.38 8.50 -21.70
N GLY A 14 -24.06 8.48 -21.77
CA GLY A 14 -23.17 9.30 -20.94
C GLY A 14 -22.30 8.47 -19.99
N ARG A 15 -21.33 9.14 -19.37
CA ARG A 15 -20.35 8.53 -18.47
C ARG A 15 -20.70 8.84 -17.02
N ILE A 16 -20.62 7.84 -16.14
CA ILE A 16 -20.77 8.01 -14.69
C ILE A 16 -19.46 8.62 -14.13
N PRO A 17 -19.49 9.82 -13.52
CA PRO A 17 -18.29 10.49 -13.02
C PRO A 17 -17.75 9.90 -11.72
N ASN A 18 -18.62 9.42 -10.83
CA ASN A 18 -18.27 9.03 -9.46
C ASN A 18 -18.43 7.53 -9.24
N TYR A 19 -17.54 6.94 -8.44
CA TYR A 19 -17.57 5.50 -8.13
C TYR A 19 -18.87 5.07 -7.42
N HIS A 20 -19.42 5.90 -6.52
CA HIS A 20 -20.65 5.61 -5.78
C HIS A 20 -21.90 5.59 -6.67
N GLU A 21 -21.91 6.40 -7.73
CA GLU A 21 -23.02 6.47 -8.68
C GLU A 21 -23.14 5.18 -9.50
N ILE A 22 -22.04 4.43 -9.67
CA ILE A 22 -22.10 3.09 -10.29
C ILE A 22 -23.01 2.16 -9.46
N GLY A 23 -22.98 2.27 -8.13
CA GLY A 23 -23.88 1.53 -7.24
C GLY A 23 -25.32 2.00 -7.32
N TYR A 24 -25.53 3.29 -7.54
CA TYR A 24 -26.86 3.87 -7.74
C TYR A 24 -27.51 3.35 -9.01
N GLU A 25 -26.78 3.31 -10.12
CA GLU A 25 -27.30 2.82 -11.40
C GLU A 25 -27.56 1.31 -11.38
N ALA A 26 -26.79 0.53 -10.61
CA ALA A 26 -26.95 -0.92 -10.53
C ALA A 26 -28.05 -1.39 -9.56
N PHE A 27 -28.15 -0.78 -8.37
CA PHE A 27 -29.01 -1.23 -7.27
C PHE A 27 -29.87 -0.12 -6.65
N GLY A 28 -29.92 1.07 -7.26
CA GLY A 28 -30.65 2.22 -6.76
C GLY A 28 -30.05 2.83 -5.50
N LYS A 29 -30.89 3.48 -4.69
CA LYS A 29 -30.48 4.19 -3.46
C LYS A 29 -29.72 3.31 -2.47
N ILE A 30 -30.11 2.04 -2.33
CA ILE A 30 -29.46 1.09 -1.39
C ILE A 30 -28.01 0.84 -1.81
N GLY A 31 -27.77 0.62 -3.11
CA GLY A 31 -26.41 0.44 -3.65
C GLY A 31 -25.53 1.66 -3.44
N TYR A 32 -26.08 2.86 -3.61
CA TYR A 32 -25.35 4.11 -3.37
C TYR A 32 -24.83 4.21 -1.93
N TYR A 33 -25.71 4.03 -0.93
CA TYR A 33 -25.31 4.13 0.47
C TYR A 33 -24.31 3.03 0.85
N MET A 34 -24.52 1.79 0.39
CA MET A 34 -23.63 0.68 0.68
C MET A 34 -22.21 0.93 0.16
N ILE A 35 -22.07 1.30 -1.13
CA ILE A 35 -20.74 1.59 -1.72
C ILE A 35 -20.10 2.81 -1.06
N SER A 36 -20.89 3.84 -0.75
CA SER A 36 -20.41 5.05 -0.07
C SER A 36 -19.84 4.74 1.31
N SER A 37 -20.57 3.97 2.13
CA SER A 37 -20.08 3.55 3.46
C SER A 37 -18.78 2.76 3.38
N PHE A 38 -18.67 1.79 2.47
CA PHE A 38 -17.43 1.02 2.31
C PHE A 38 -16.26 1.88 1.82
N ASN A 39 -16.51 2.82 0.91
CA ASN A 39 -15.47 3.72 0.43
C ASN A 39 -14.99 4.69 1.52
N VAL A 40 -15.89 5.19 2.37
CA VAL A 40 -15.50 6.03 3.53
C VAL A 40 -14.64 5.24 4.51
N VAL A 41 -15.02 4.01 4.85
CA VAL A 41 -14.23 3.13 5.72
C VAL A 41 -12.85 2.86 5.11
N ASN A 42 -12.80 2.61 3.80
CA ASN A 42 -11.56 2.40 3.05
C ASN A 42 -10.61 3.63 3.14
N ILE A 43 -11.15 4.84 2.92
CA ILE A 43 -10.36 6.08 2.99
C ILE A 43 -9.82 6.31 4.41
N ILE A 44 -10.66 6.17 5.43
CA ILE A 44 -10.24 6.36 6.84
C ILE A 44 -9.18 5.33 7.23
N GLY A 45 -9.38 4.06 6.86
CA GLY A 45 -8.42 2.99 7.13
C GLY A 45 -7.07 3.21 6.46
N SER A 46 -7.10 3.65 5.19
CA SER A 46 -5.88 3.96 4.43
C SER A 46 -5.08 5.10 5.07
N ILE A 47 -5.75 6.20 5.45
CA ILE A 47 -5.10 7.33 6.14
C ILE A 47 -4.48 6.86 7.46
N GLY A 48 -5.21 6.04 8.24
CA GLY A 48 -4.72 5.51 9.51
C GLY A 48 -3.45 4.66 9.37
N ILE A 49 -3.41 3.74 8.41
CA ILE A 49 -2.24 2.87 8.19
C ILE A 49 -1.03 3.69 7.75
N TYR A 50 -1.19 4.63 6.82
CA TYR A 50 -0.08 5.49 6.38
C TYR A 50 0.42 6.40 7.50
N ALA A 51 -0.46 6.91 8.38
CA ALA A 51 -0.06 7.70 9.54
C ALA A 51 0.77 6.91 10.56
N ILE A 52 0.36 5.66 10.86
CA ILE A 52 1.10 4.78 11.76
C ILE A 52 2.48 4.46 11.17
N LEU A 53 2.53 4.11 9.88
CA LEU A 53 3.78 3.77 9.21
C LEU A 53 4.74 4.97 9.16
N ALA A 54 4.24 6.16 8.84
CA ALA A 54 5.03 7.39 8.84
C ALA A 54 5.60 7.71 10.23
N SER A 55 4.76 7.62 11.27
CA SER A 55 5.18 7.84 12.66
C SER A 55 6.29 6.87 13.08
N ASN A 56 6.09 5.57 12.86
CA ASN A 56 7.05 4.54 13.27
C ASN A 56 8.38 4.69 12.54
N ASN A 57 8.36 4.91 11.22
CA ASN A 57 9.59 5.13 10.46
C ASN A 57 10.33 6.40 10.91
N THR A 58 9.60 7.48 11.20
CA THR A 58 10.20 8.74 11.68
C THR A 58 10.78 8.57 13.09
N ALA A 59 10.09 7.86 13.97
CA ALA A 59 10.58 7.54 15.32
C ALA A 59 11.87 6.70 15.26
N ASP A 60 11.92 5.70 14.38
CA ASP A 60 13.11 4.87 14.12
C ASP A 60 14.28 5.67 13.51
N LEU A 61 14.00 6.75 12.78
CA LEU A 61 15.05 7.67 12.30
C LEU A 61 15.56 8.60 13.41
N PHE A 62 14.68 9.11 14.26
CA PHE A 62 15.08 9.98 15.37
C PHE A 62 15.85 9.26 16.47
N SER A 63 15.50 7.99 16.75
CA SER A 63 16.24 7.16 17.71
C SER A 63 17.69 6.93 17.29
N GLN A 64 17.98 6.86 15.98
CA GLN A 64 19.36 6.77 15.45
C GLN A 64 20.20 8.03 15.74
N VAL A 65 19.55 9.18 16.00
CA VAL A 65 20.22 10.45 16.34
C VAL A 65 20.10 10.74 17.85
N ASN A 66 19.78 9.73 18.66
CA ASN A 66 19.60 9.82 20.11
C ASN A 66 18.42 10.71 20.58
N ILE A 67 17.52 11.09 19.67
CA ILE A 67 16.34 11.89 19.97
C ILE A 67 15.14 10.97 20.22
N HIS A 68 14.69 10.87 21.46
CA HIS A 68 13.59 10.00 21.86
C HIS A 68 12.28 10.78 21.95
N ILE A 69 11.61 10.95 20.81
CA ILE A 69 10.27 11.57 20.75
C ILE A 69 9.21 10.47 20.80
N SER A 70 8.14 10.70 21.58
CA SER A 70 7.02 9.78 21.66
C SER A 70 6.36 9.58 20.28
N PRO A 71 6.15 8.32 19.83
CA PRO A 71 5.49 8.02 18.55
C PRO A 71 4.10 8.64 18.42
N ARG A 72 3.41 8.94 19.53
CA ARG A 72 2.10 9.59 19.52
C ARG A 72 2.17 11.03 19.01
N VAL A 73 3.22 11.77 19.39
CA VAL A 73 3.44 13.15 18.95
C VAL A 73 3.85 13.18 17.49
N LEU A 74 4.74 12.26 17.08
CA LEU A 74 5.16 12.13 15.69
C LEU A 74 4.00 11.74 14.78
N MET A 75 3.06 10.91 15.24
CA MET A 75 1.86 10.55 14.48
C MET A 75 0.98 11.76 14.20
N ILE A 76 0.76 12.63 15.19
CA ILE A 76 -0.03 13.85 15.02
C ILE A 76 0.68 14.80 14.04
N ALA A 77 1.99 14.99 14.22
CA ALA A 77 2.79 15.84 13.36
C ALA A 77 2.84 15.34 11.90
N SER A 78 3.08 14.04 11.69
CA SER A 78 3.13 13.44 10.35
C SER A 78 1.79 13.51 9.63
N THR A 79 0.69 13.28 10.36
CA THR A 79 -0.67 13.39 9.82
C THR A 79 -0.99 14.83 9.43
N ALA A 80 -0.63 15.81 10.27
CA ALA A 80 -0.81 17.22 9.95
C ALA A 80 -0.01 17.64 8.70
N ILE A 81 1.24 17.19 8.58
CA ILE A 81 2.07 17.44 7.41
C ILE A 81 1.46 16.82 6.15
N MET A 82 0.94 15.59 6.22
CA MET A 82 0.28 14.94 5.08
C MET A 82 -1.02 15.63 4.65
N CYS A 83 -1.76 16.24 5.59
CA CYS A 83 -2.96 17.01 5.27
C CYS A 83 -2.66 18.30 4.48
N ILE A 84 -1.49 18.92 4.66
CA ILE A 84 -1.18 20.21 4.04
C ILE A 84 -1.15 20.12 2.50
N PRO A 85 -0.43 19.19 1.85
CA PRO A 85 -0.49 18.99 0.40
C PRO A 85 -1.87 18.61 -0.11
N ALA A 86 -2.64 17.84 0.67
CA ALA A 86 -3.99 17.43 0.29
C ALA A 86 -4.99 18.60 0.25
N LEU A 87 -4.77 19.63 1.08
CA LEU A 87 -5.57 20.86 1.07
C LEU A 87 -5.12 21.86 0.00
N LEU A 88 -3.83 21.84 -0.36
CA LEU A 88 -3.25 22.76 -1.33
C LEU A 88 -3.44 22.30 -2.78
N ALA A 89 -3.40 20.99 -3.04
CA ALA A 89 -3.56 20.45 -4.40
C ALA A 89 -5.05 20.48 -4.81
N LYS A 90 -5.40 21.41 -5.71
CA LYS A 90 -6.78 21.56 -6.21
C LYS A 90 -7.07 20.67 -7.41
N THR A 91 -6.04 20.11 -8.05
CA THR A 91 -6.20 19.30 -9.27
C THR A 91 -5.33 18.04 -9.25
N LEU A 92 -5.81 16.97 -9.89
CA LEU A 92 -5.06 15.71 -10.07
C LEU A 92 -3.76 15.88 -10.88
N ALA A 93 -3.65 16.95 -11.66
CA ALA A 93 -2.44 17.28 -12.39
C ALA A 93 -1.33 17.79 -11.47
N GLU A 94 -1.67 18.52 -10.41
CA GLU A 94 -0.70 19.03 -9.42
C GLU A 94 -0.14 17.91 -8.54
N THR A 95 -0.90 16.84 -8.29
CA THR A 95 -0.45 15.67 -7.52
C THR A 95 0.37 14.68 -8.34
N PHE A 96 0.52 14.88 -9.65
CA PHE A 96 1.31 14.00 -10.52
C PHE A 96 2.78 13.94 -10.09
N ILE A 97 3.39 15.09 -9.76
CA ILE A 97 4.80 15.15 -9.33
C ILE A 97 4.99 14.38 -8.02
N VAL A 98 4.08 14.56 -7.06
CA VAL A 98 4.11 13.84 -5.78
C VAL A 98 3.97 12.33 -6.01
N SER A 99 3.09 11.93 -6.93
CA SER A 99 2.90 10.53 -7.31
C SER A 99 4.13 9.94 -8.00
N LEU A 100 4.82 10.72 -8.83
CA LEU A 100 6.06 10.31 -9.51
C LEU A 100 7.19 10.10 -8.49
N ILE A 101 7.39 11.06 -7.59
CA ILE A 101 8.39 10.96 -6.51
C ILE A 101 8.06 9.78 -5.60
N GLY A 102 6.79 9.61 -5.21
CA GLY A 102 6.32 8.48 -4.42
C GLY A 102 6.63 7.15 -5.10
N THR A 103 6.31 7.03 -6.39
CA THR A 103 6.58 5.82 -7.18
C THR A 103 8.08 5.53 -7.26
N ALA A 104 8.90 6.54 -7.56
CA ALA A 104 10.36 6.39 -7.60
C ALA A 104 10.91 5.93 -6.25
N THR A 105 10.43 6.53 -5.16
CA THR A 105 10.81 6.15 -3.80
C THR A 105 10.40 4.71 -3.49
N SER A 106 9.20 4.29 -3.87
CA SER A 106 8.75 2.90 -3.71
C SER A 106 9.64 1.91 -4.46
N VAL A 107 10.04 2.22 -5.70
CA VAL A 107 10.96 1.36 -6.48
C VAL A 107 12.31 1.24 -5.80
N ILE A 108 12.89 2.35 -5.32
CA ILE A 108 14.16 2.36 -4.60
C ILE A 108 14.07 1.51 -3.33
N VAL A 109 13.01 1.70 -2.53
CA VAL A 109 12.78 0.92 -1.30
C VAL A 109 12.62 -0.56 -1.61
N THR A 110 11.92 -0.94 -2.67
CA THR A 110 11.81 -2.33 -3.11
C THR A 110 13.18 -2.93 -3.45
N VAL A 111 14.04 -2.21 -4.18
CA VAL A 111 15.40 -2.67 -4.49
C VAL A 111 16.21 -2.85 -3.21
N ILE A 112 16.12 -1.90 -2.26
CA ILE A 112 16.79 -2.01 -0.96
C ILE A 112 16.31 -3.25 -0.21
N ILE A 113 15.00 -3.51 -0.20
CA ILE A 113 14.43 -4.67 0.49
C ILE A 113 14.99 -5.98 -0.10
N ILE A 114 15.02 -6.10 -1.43
CA ILE A 114 15.55 -7.28 -2.12
C ILE A 114 17.03 -7.47 -1.76
N VAL A 115 17.84 -6.41 -1.85
CA VAL A 115 19.27 -6.45 -1.54
C VAL A 115 19.50 -6.84 -0.08
N MET A 116 18.78 -6.23 0.86
CA MET A 116 18.91 -6.53 2.30
C MET A 116 18.49 -7.96 2.62
N ALA A 117 17.40 -8.46 2.01
CA ALA A 117 16.96 -9.84 2.17
C ALA A 117 18.00 -10.84 1.63
N CYS A 118 18.67 -10.52 0.51
CA CYS A 118 19.72 -11.35 -0.05
C CYS A 118 21.04 -11.32 0.75
N LEU A 119 21.40 -10.15 1.32
CA LEU A 119 22.65 -9.98 2.08
C LEU A 119 22.55 -10.53 3.51
N TYR A 120 21.38 -10.41 4.13
CA TYR A 120 21.15 -10.82 5.52
C TYR A 120 20.00 -11.82 5.67
N PRO A 121 20.07 -13.00 5.02
CA PRO A 121 19.13 -14.07 5.27
C PRO A 121 19.38 -14.68 6.65
N ILE A 122 18.32 -15.07 7.35
CA ILE A 122 18.46 -15.85 8.59
C ILE A 122 18.93 -17.25 8.17
N ARG A 123 20.22 -17.57 8.35
CA ARG A 123 20.79 -18.89 8.00
C ARG A 123 21.00 -19.81 9.20
N ASP A 124 21.46 -19.26 10.32
CA ASP A 124 21.93 -20.06 11.46
C ASP A 124 21.07 -19.93 12.73
N GLY A 125 19.81 -19.49 12.58
CA GLY A 125 18.87 -19.36 13.71
C GLY A 125 19.33 -18.40 14.82
N ASN A 126 20.27 -17.51 14.51
CA ASN A 126 20.79 -16.46 15.39
C ASN A 126 20.90 -15.15 14.60
N MET A 127 19.77 -14.51 14.34
CA MET A 127 19.76 -13.13 13.82
C MET A 127 19.15 -12.22 14.87
N LYS A 128 19.94 -11.25 15.33
CA LYS A 128 19.46 -10.15 16.17
C LYS A 128 18.83 -9.11 15.27
N VAL A 129 17.51 -9.06 15.28
CA VAL A 129 16.70 -8.15 14.47
C VAL A 129 16.30 -6.98 15.39
N GLY A 130 17.32 -6.28 15.89
CA GLY A 130 17.19 -5.20 16.90
C GLY A 130 17.39 -5.68 18.35
N ASP A 131 17.22 -4.75 19.31
CA ASP A 131 17.49 -4.98 20.74
C ASP A 131 16.46 -5.89 21.44
N SER A 132 15.29 -6.13 20.84
CA SER A 132 14.16 -6.82 21.48
C SER A 132 13.66 -8.08 20.76
N VAL A 133 14.13 -8.38 19.54
CA VAL A 133 13.71 -9.57 18.78
C VAL A 133 14.92 -10.38 18.34
N THR A 134 15.15 -11.49 19.03
CA THR A 134 16.13 -12.50 18.61
C THR A 134 15.36 -13.68 18.02
N HIS A 135 15.54 -13.94 16.74
CA HIS A 135 15.03 -15.18 16.17
C HIS A 135 15.92 -16.32 16.68
N THR A 136 15.43 -17.10 17.63
CA THR A 136 16.07 -18.32 18.12
C THR A 136 15.43 -19.54 17.46
N GLY A 137 16.12 -20.17 16.51
CA GLY A 137 15.69 -21.41 15.86
C GLY A 137 15.61 -21.36 14.33
N ALA A 138 15.56 -22.55 13.73
CA ALA A 138 15.52 -22.73 12.27
C ALA A 138 14.24 -22.15 11.65
N ILE A 139 14.35 -21.70 10.40
CA ILE A 139 13.23 -21.21 9.60
C ILE A 139 12.56 -22.38 8.90
N SER A 140 11.24 -22.34 8.81
CA SER A 140 10.49 -23.22 7.94
C SER A 140 10.01 -22.48 6.68
N HIS A 141 10.24 -23.09 5.52
CA HIS A 141 9.68 -22.66 4.24
C HIS A 141 8.50 -23.58 3.89
N PHE A 142 7.41 -23.47 4.65
CA PHE A 142 6.20 -24.24 4.38
C PHE A 142 5.30 -23.47 3.41
N GLY A 143 4.86 -24.12 2.32
CA GLY A 143 4.15 -23.42 1.24
C GLY A 143 2.84 -22.75 1.65
N VAL A 144 2.18 -23.20 2.72
CA VAL A 144 0.94 -22.60 3.25
C VAL A 144 0.92 -22.70 4.77
N ILE A 145 0.81 -21.56 5.46
CA ILE A 145 0.58 -21.49 6.91
C ILE A 145 -0.90 -21.16 7.12
N PRO A 146 -1.75 -22.13 7.53
CA PRO A 146 -3.20 -21.93 7.59
C PRO A 146 -3.64 -20.75 8.47
N GLY A 147 -2.94 -20.52 9.60
CA GLY A 147 -3.21 -19.39 10.50
C GLY A 147 -2.85 -18.02 9.92
N GLY A 148 -1.94 -17.96 8.95
CA GLY A 148 -1.52 -16.72 8.29
C GLY A 148 -2.35 -16.35 7.07
N PHE A 149 -3.19 -17.27 6.57
CA PHE A 149 -3.89 -17.11 5.30
C PHE A 149 -4.81 -15.88 5.28
N ALA A 150 -5.64 -15.70 6.32
CA ALA A 150 -6.57 -14.57 6.39
C ALA A 150 -5.84 -13.22 6.46
N MET A 151 -4.73 -13.15 7.20
CA MET A 151 -3.89 -11.94 7.29
C MET A 151 -3.22 -11.63 5.95
N ALA A 152 -2.67 -12.63 5.27
CA ALA A 152 -2.07 -12.48 3.94
C ALA A 152 -3.11 -12.00 2.92
N LEU A 153 -4.30 -12.60 2.92
CA LEU A 153 -5.38 -12.25 1.99
C LEU A 153 -5.89 -10.81 2.23
N SER A 154 -5.95 -10.40 3.51
CA SER A 154 -6.30 -9.03 3.89
C SER A 154 -5.24 -8.03 3.42
N SER A 155 -3.95 -8.36 3.58
CA SER A 155 -2.84 -7.51 3.12
C SER A 155 -2.79 -7.37 1.60
N VAL A 156 -3.00 -8.48 0.86
CA VAL A 156 -3.09 -8.45 -0.60
C VAL A 156 -4.29 -7.62 -1.04
N THR A 157 -5.46 -7.81 -0.42
CA THR A 157 -6.65 -7.02 -0.74
C THR A 157 -6.39 -5.54 -0.50
N PHE A 158 -5.75 -5.19 0.62
CA PHE A 158 -5.39 -3.82 0.95
C PHE A 158 -4.47 -3.19 -0.10
N ALA A 159 -3.49 -3.95 -0.61
CA ALA A 159 -2.56 -3.48 -1.64
C ALA A 159 -3.24 -3.13 -2.99
N TYR A 160 -4.44 -3.65 -3.26
CA TYR A 160 -5.19 -3.40 -4.51
C TYR A 160 -6.44 -2.52 -4.33
N LEU A 161 -6.58 -1.78 -3.22
CA LEU A 161 -7.76 -0.93 -2.93
C LEU A 161 -7.95 0.28 -3.86
N GLY A 162 -7.03 0.55 -4.79
CA GLY A 162 -7.04 1.71 -5.69
C GLY A 162 -8.13 1.70 -6.79
N THR A 163 -9.07 0.75 -6.79
CA THR A 163 -10.11 0.66 -7.83
C THR A 163 -11.16 1.76 -7.71
N THR A 164 -11.32 2.38 -6.55
CA THR A 164 -12.33 3.44 -6.31
C THR A 164 -11.96 4.76 -6.98
N ILE A 165 -10.67 5.02 -7.21
CA ILE A 165 -10.16 6.25 -7.86
C ILE A 165 -10.05 6.12 -9.39
N VAL A 166 -10.26 4.92 -9.93
CA VAL A 166 -10.21 4.63 -11.37
C VAL A 166 -11.05 5.59 -12.23
N PRO A 167 -12.30 5.95 -11.88
CA PRO A 167 -13.08 6.93 -12.64
C PRO A 167 -12.36 8.28 -12.76
N HIS A 168 -11.78 8.75 -11.66
CA HIS A 168 -11.11 10.05 -11.60
C HIS A 168 -9.82 10.04 -12.42
N ILE A 169 -9.05 8.94 -12.38
CA ILE A 169 -7.84 8.77 -13.19
C ILE A 169 -8.19 8.77 -14.68
N GLU A 170 -9.15 7.95 -15.10
CA GLU A 170 -9.56 7.88 -16.50
C GLU A 170 -10.11 9.23 -17.00
N GLY A 171 -10.82 9.97 -16.14
CA GLY A 171 -11.32 11.32 -16.45
C GLY A 171 -10.23 12.36 -16.64
N GLY A 172 -9.08 12.20 -15.97
CA GLY A 172 -7.92 13.08 -16.11
C GLY A 172 -6.98 12.75 -17.27
N MET A 173 -7.23 11.66 -18.00
CA MET A 173 -6.35 11.25 -19.10
C MET A 173 -6.61 12.03 -20.40
N ARG A 174 -5.54 12.38 -21.11
CA ARG A 174 -5.62 12.95 -22.47
C ARG A 174 -6.24 11.98 -23.49
N ARG A 175 -6.13 10.67 -23.24
CA ARG A 175 -6.57 9.57 -24.11
C ARG A 175 -7.22 8.44 -23.29
N PRO A 176 -8.48 8.59 -22.85
CA PRO A 176 -9.16 7.61 -22.01
C PRO A 176 -9.36 6.25 -22.71
N GLU A 177 -9.41 6.21 -24.04
CA GLU A 177 -9.56 4.98 -24.84
C GLU A 177 -8.44 3.96 -24.62
N LYS A 178 -7.25 4.43 -24.21
CA LYS A 178 -6.10 3.57 -23.91
C LYS A 178 -6.02 3.13 -22.44
N PHE A 179 -6.94 3.59 -21.59
CA PHE A 179 -6.88 3.38 -20.15
C PHE A 179 -6.87 1.89 -19.79
N SER A 180 -7.71 1.07 -20.43
CA SER A 180 -7.80 -0.36 -20.11
C SER A 180 -6.48 -1.10 -20.33
N GLY A 181 -5.75 -0.79 -21.40
CA GLY A 181 -4.46 -1.41 -21.70
C GLY A 181 -3.37 -0.96 -20.72
N ILE A 182 -3.28 0.35 -20.48
CA ILE A 182 -2.28 0.94 -19.58
C ILE A 182 -2.49 0.47 -18.14
N PHE A 183 -3.75 0.50 -17.66
CA PHE A 183 -4.11 0.05 -16.32
C PHE A 183 -3.81 -1.45 -16.12
N GLY A 184 -4.10 -2.28 -17.13
CA GLY A 184 -3.75 -3.70 -17.13
C GLY A 184 -2.25 -3.92 -17.00
N SER A 185 -1.44 -3.21 -17.80
CA SER A 185 0.03 -3.30 -17.69
C SER A 185 0.57 -2.80 -16.36
N ALA A 186 -0.02 -1.74 -15.79
CA ALA A 186 0.39 -1.20 -14.49
C ALA A 186 0.09 -2.21 -13.36
N LEU A 187 -1.09 -2.83 -13.38
CA LEU A 187 -1.44 -3.89 -12.43
C LEU A 187 -0.50 -5.10 -12.56
N ALA A 188 -0.19 -5.53 -13.78
CA ALA A 188 0.73 -6.64 -14.02
C ALA A 188 2.15 -6.32 -13.52
N ALA A 189 2.63 -5.09 -13.75
CA ALA A 189 3.93 -4.65 -13.27
C ALA A 189 4.00 -4.62 -11.73
N ILE A 190 2.99 -4.05 -11.07
CA ILE A 190 2.91 -4.01 -9.60
C ILE A 190 2.81 -5.43 -9.03
N ALA A 191 2.00 -6.30 -9.64
CA ALA A 191 1.88 -7.69 -9.24
C ALA A 191 3.22 -8.44 -9.33
N ALA A 192 3.97 -8.24 -10.42
CA ALA A 192 5.30 -8.82 -10.57
C ALA A 192 6.27 -8.34 -9.48
N ILE A 193 6.26 -7.04 -9.18
CA ILE A 193 7.10 -6.46 -8.12
C ILE A 193 6.73 -7.05 -6.75
N TYR A 194 5.43 -7.20 -6.45
CA TYR A 194 4.97 -7.80 -5.20
C TYR A 194 5.36 -9.28 -5.09
N VAL A 195 5.24 -10.05 -6.17
CA VAL A 195 5.65 -11.46 -6.19
C VAL A 195 7.16 -11.59 -5.95
N VAL A 196 7.98 -10.76 -6.61
CA VAL A 196 9.44 -10.77 -6.40
C VAL A 196 9.77 -10.44 -4.94
N MET A 197 9.20 -9.36 -4.39
CA MET A 197 9.43 -8.98 -2.99
C MET A 197 8.99 -10.08 -2.00
N ALA A 198 7.82 -10.67 -2.22
CA ALA A 198 7.30 -11.73 -1.37
C ALA A 198 8.17 -12.99 -1.44
N ALA A 199 8.60 -13.38 -2.64
CA ALA A 199 9.48 -14.53 -2.85
C ALA A 199 10.84 -14.32 -2.17
N THR A 200 11.47 -13.16 -2.36
CA THR A 200 12.78 -12.87 -1.75
C THR A 200 12.69 -12.73 -0.23
N GLY A 201 11.64 -12.08 0.29
CA GLY A 201 11.43 -11.92 1.72
C GLY A 201 11.14 -13.24 2.41
N TYR A 202 10.27 -14.07 1.82
CA TYR A 202 9.96 -15.39 2.37
C TYR A 202 11.13 -16.37 2.26
N TRP A 203 11.95 -16.25 1.22
CA TRP A 203 13.20 -17.01 1.13
C TRP A 203 14.21 -16.61 2.22
N ALA A 204 14.30 -15.32 2.57
CA ALA A 204 15.25 -14.83 3.56
C ALA A 204 14.82 -15.06 5.02
N TYR A 205 13.52 -14.98 5.32
CA TYR A 205 13.00 -14.96 6.70
C TYR A 205 11.95 -16.07 7.00
N GLY A 206 11.37 -16.68 5.96
CA GLY A 206 10.34 -17.73 6.05
C GLY A 206 9.19 -17.44 7.01
N ASP A 207 8.83 -18.42 7.83
CA ASP A 207 7.74 -18.35 8.81
C ASP A 207 7.92 -17.29 9.92
N ARG A 208 9.11 -16.72 10.05
CA ARG A 208 9.44 -15.70 11.05
C ARG A 208 9.40 -14.27 10.52
N THR A 209 8.97 -14.08 9.29
CA THR A 209 8.87 -12.75 8.65
C THR A 209 8.00 -11.80 9.47
N LEU A 210 8.57 -10.66 9.90
CA LEU A 210 7.84 -9.58 10.54
C LEU A 210 7.19 -8.64 9.51
N SER A 211 6.04 -8.07 9.86
CA SER A 211 5.38 -7.01 9.11
C SER A 211 5.43 -5.69 9.88
N PRO A 212 5.89 -4.59 9.28
CA PRO A 212 6.42 -4.47 7.91
C PRO A 212 7.79 -5.15 7.74
N ILE A 213 8.13 -5.51 6.48
CA ILE A 213 9.35 -6.27 6.14
C ILE A 213 10.64 -5.58 6.61
N THR A 214 10.64 -4.24 6.70
CA THR A 214 11.76 -3.43 7.17
C THR A 214 12.16 -3.73 8.60
N LEU A 215 11.24 -4.27 9.41
CA LEU A 215 11.56 -4.71 10.76
C LEU A 215 12.51 -5.89 10.79
N ASN A 216 12.65 -6.66 9.70
CA ASN A 216 13.55 -7.82 9.64
C ASN A 216 15.01 -7.43 9.38
N PHE A 217 15.31 -6.15 9.15
CA PHE A 217 16.65 -5.69 8.85
C PHE A 217 17.47 -5.46 10.13
N PRO A 218 18.81 -5.68 10.07
CA PRO A 218 19.67 -5.41 11.21
C PRO A 218 19.64 -3.92 11.55
N LYS A 219 19.28 -3.59 12.80
CA LYS A 219 19.39 -2.22 13.33
C LYS A 219 20.83 -1.96 13.76
N ARG A 220 21.37 -0.80 13.37
CA ARG A 220 22.70 -0.36 13.79
C ARG A 220 22.66 -0.02 15.29
N LYS A 221 23.63 -0.53 16.05
CA LYS A 221 23.88 -0.11 17.45
C LYS A 221 24.45 1.29 17.50
#